data_AF-A0A2T4VFI8-F1
#
_entry.id   AF-A0A2T4VFI8-F1
#
_cell.length_a   1.000
_cell.length_b   1.000
_cell.length_c   1.000
_cell.angle_alpha   90.00
_cell.angle_beta   90.00
_cell.angle_gamma   90.00
#
_symmetry.space_group_name_H-M   'P 1'
#
loop_
_entity.id
_entity.type
_entity.pdbx_description
1 polymer ?
#
loop_
_entity_poly.entity_id
_entity_poly.type
_entity_poly.pdbx_seq_one_letter_code
_entity_poly.pdbx_strand_id
1 'polypeptide(L)'
;MAKPAGFDRDIGYLMPFLDRVAAAAAELPEASAREELARLMAEEKVRWARIQQLLGGAAGREVPSAASGAQAAVSPSTSSSIPGLARAHADEINREQPRQAGLTVGSLKRQS
;
A
#
# COMPACT_ATOMS: atom_id res chain seq x y z
N MET A 1 -4.53 2.67 22.33
CA MET A 1 -3.18 3.29 22.26
C MET A 1 -3.36 4.79 22.16
N ALA A 2 -2.62 5.58 22.94
CA ALA A 2 -2.67 7.03 22.82
C ALA A 2 -2.01 7.45 21.49
N LYS A 3 -2.69 8.27 20.69
CA LYS A 3 -2.08 8.87 19.50
C LYS A 3 -0.97 9.83 19.96
N PRO A 4 0.21 9.83 19.31
CA PRO A 4 1.24 10.82 19.58
C PRO A 4 0.69 12.23 19.35
N ALA A 5 1.05 13.15 20.25
CA ALA A 5 0.57 14.53 20.19
C ALA A 5 0.93 15.17 18.83
N GLY A 6 -0.04 15.82 18.20
CA GLY A 6 0.15 16.50 16.90
C GLY A 6 -0.21 15.67 15.67
N PHE A 7 -0.32 14.33 15.77
CA PHE A 7 -0.59 13.49 14.61
C PHE A 7 -1.88 13.85 13.85
N ASP A 8 -2.98 14.14 14.57
CA ASP A 8 -4.24 14.54 13.93
C ASP A 8 -4.12 15.89 13.19
N ARG A 9 -3.24 16.78 13.67
CA ARG A 9 -2.93 18.05 13.00
C ARG A 9 -2.15 17.80 11.71
N ASP A 10 -1.15 16.93 11.75
CA ASP A 10 -0.32 16.60 10.58
C ASP A 10 -1.13 15.91 9.48
N ILE A 11 -2.02 14.98 9.86
CA ILE A 11 -2.98 14.37 8.93
C ILE A 11 -3.94 15.41 8.34
N GLY A 12 -4.33 16.41 9.13
CA GLY A 12 -5.12 17.54 8.62
C GLY A 12 -4.42 18.32 7.49
N TYR A 13 -3.09 18.37 7.48
CA TYR A 13 -2.32 19.01 6.41
C TYR A 13 -2.04 18.11 5.21
N LEU A 14 -2.08 16.79 5.41
CA LEU A 14 -1.77 15.82 4.36
C LEU A 14 -2.78 15.83 3.22
N MET A 15 -4.08 15.84 3.51
CA MET A 15 -5.11 15.83 2.45
C MET A 15 -5.03 17.05 1.52
N PRO A 16 -4.95 18.29 2.04
CA PRO A 16 -4.70 19.47 1.20
C PRO A 16 -3.38 19.41 0.43
N PHE A 17 -2.34 18.78 0.99
CA PHE A 17 -1.09 18.57 0.29
C PHE A 17 -1.24 17.63 -0.91
N LEU A 18 -1.91 16.49 -0.74
CA LEU A 18 -2.21 15.57 -1.85
C LEU A 18 -3.06 16.23 -2.94
N ASP A 19 -4.01 17.09 -2.55
CA ASP A 19 -4.79 17.87 -3.51
C ASP A 19 -3.94 18.85 -4.31
N ARG A 20 -2.97 19.52 -3.66
CA ARG A 20 -2.01 20.39 -4.36
C ARG A 20 -1.11 19.62 -5.32
N VAL A 21 -0.68 18.41 -4.96
CA VAL A 21 0.10 17.54 -5.84
C VAL A 21 -0.73 17.13 -7.06
N ALA A 22 -2.01 16.77 -6.87
CA ALA A 22 -2.91 16.46 -7.98
C ALA A 22 -3.17 17.68 -8.90
N ALA A 23 -3.28 18.88 -8.32
CA ALA A 23 -3.40 20.13 -9.09
C ALA A 23 -2.13 20.40 -9.91
N ALA A 24 -0.95 20.28 -9.31
CA ALA A 24 0.33 20.44 -10.01
C ALA A 24 0.52 19.37 -11.10
N ALA A 25 0.02 18.16 -10.88
CA ALA A 25 0.00 17.11 -11.89
C ALA A 25 -0.73 17.58 -13.15
N ALA A 26 -1.89 18.21 -13.01
CA ALA A 26 -2.71 18.62 -14.14
C ALA A 26 -2.01 19.62 -15.08
N GLU A 27 -1.03 20.36 -14.57
CA GLU A 27 -0.20 21.31 -15.32
C GLU A 27 0.95 20.66 -16.09
N LEU A 28 1.21 19.36 -15.90
CA LEU A 28 2.28 18.66 -16.61
C LEU A 28 2.00 18.60 -18.13
N PRO A 29 3.01 18.81 -18.98
CA PRO A 29 2.85 18.78 -20.44
C PRO A 29 2.59 17.36 -20.96
N GLU A 30 3.14 16.36 -20.29
CA GLU A 30 3.10 14.96 -20.71
C GLU A 30 1.79 14.29 -20.26
N ALA A 31 1.00 13.76 -21.19
CA ALA A 31 -0.29 13.13 -20.88
C ALA A 31 -0.16 11.85 -20.05
N SER A 32 0.81 11.01 -20.37
CA SER A 32 1.06 9.75 -19.66
C SER A 32 1.43 9.98 -18.18
N ALA A 33 2.27 10.97 -17.92
CA ALA A 33 2.67 11.35 -16.56
C ALA A 33 1.50 11.90 -15.75
N ARG A 34 0.58 12.65 -16.37
CA ARG A 34 -0.63 13.17 -15.71
C ARG A 34 -1.55 12.06 -15.25
N GLU A 35 -1.84 11.12 -16.14
CA GLU A 35 -2.72 9.98 -15.85
C GLU A 35 -2.13 9.11 -14.73
N GLU A 36 -0.82 8.83 -14.79
CA GLU A 36 -0.15 8.06 -13.75
C GLU A 36 -0.16 8.79 -12.41
N LEU A 37 0.14 10.10 -12.38
CA LEU A 37 0.09 10.84 -11.12
C LEU A 37 -1.33 10.93 -10.54
N ALA A 38 -2.35 11.09 -11.40
CA ALA A 38 -3.74 11.12 -10.97
C ALA A 38 -4.15 9.79 -10.31
N ARG A 39 -3.74 8.67 -10.91
CA ARG A 39 -3.95 7.34 -10.34
C ARG A 39 -3.22 7.17 -9.01
N LEU A 40 -1.93 7.52 -8.95
CA LEU A 40 -1.13 7.43 -7.72
C LEU A 40 -1.73 8.27 -6.59
N MET A 41 -2.20 9.49 -6.87
CA MET A 41 -2.84 10.34 -5.87
C MET A 41 -4.18 9.77 -5.38
N ALA A 42 -4.97 9.13 -6.25
CA ALA A 42 -6.20 8.46 -5.86
C ALA A 42 -5.92 7.26 -4.92
N GLU A 43 -4.93 6.42 -5.27
CA GLU A 43 -4.52 5.28 -4.45
C GLU A 43 -3.97 5.72 -3.08
N GLU A 44 -3.16 6.79 -3.06
CA GLU A 44 -2.57 7.32 -1.84
C GLU A 44 -3.65 7.84 -0.87
N LYS A 45 -4.67 8.54 -1.38
CA LYS A 45 -5.81 9.01 -0.56
C LYS A 45 -6.55 7.84 0.09
N VAL A 46 -6.80 6.76 -0.64
CA VAL A 46 -7.45 5.55 -0.10
C VAL A 46 -6.57 4.90 0.97
N ARG A 47 -5.26 4.80 0.72
CA ARG A 47 -4.29 4.26 1.68
C ARG A 47 -4.28 5.05 2.99
N TRP A 48 -4.26 6.38 2.92
CA TRP A 48 -4.30 7.23 4.10
C TRP A 48 -5.63 7.18 4.83
N ALA A 49 -6.77 7.10 4.12
CA ALA A 49 -8.07 6.87 4.75
C ALA A 49 -8.07 5.55 5.55
N ARG A 50 -7.48 4.49 5.00
CA ARG A 50 -7.35 3.20 5.70
C ARG A 50 -6.44 3.30 6.93
N ILE A 51 -5.32 3.99 6.83
CA ILE A 51 -4.41 4.25 7.96
C ILE A 51 -5.16 4.99 9.08
N GLN A 52 -5.93 6.03 8.74
CA GLN A 52 -6.73 6.77 9.72
C GLN A 52 -7.76 5.88 10.42
N GLN A 53 -8.43 4.99 9.69
CA GLN A 53 -9.36 4.02 10.28
C GLN A 53 -8.64 3.08 11.26
N LEU A 54 -7.49 2.52 10.86
CA LEU A 54 -6.71 1.61 11.71
C LEU A 54 -6.22 2.32 12.98
N LEU A 55 -5.73 3.55 12.85
CA LEU A 55 -5.29 4.38 13.98
C LEU A 55 -6.46 4.85 14.86
N GLY A 56 -7.67 4.97 14.29
CA GLY A 56 -8.92 5.20 15.02
C GLY A 56 -9.46 3.96 15.74
N GLY A 57 -8.75 2.83 15.71
CA GLY A 57 -9.16 1.59 16.38
C GLY A 57 -10.13 0.74 15.56
N ALA A 58 -10.39 1.07 14.29
CA ALA A 58 -11.20 0.25 13.40
C ALA A 58 -10.36 -0.91 12.82
N ALA A 59 -9.87 -1.78 13.69
CA ALA A 59 -9.46 -3.12 13.28
C ALA A 59 -10.76 -3.92 12.97
N GLY A 60 -11.29 -3.76 11.76
CA GLY A 60 -12.38 -4.61 11.26
C GLY A 60 -13.78 -4.01 11.20
N ARG A 61 -13.95 -2.68 11.30
CA ARG A 61 -15.24 -2.08 10.91
C ARG A 61 -15.26 -1.91 9.39
N GLU A 62 -15.75 -2.93 8.71
CA GLU A 62 -16.28 -2.81 7.36
C GLU A 62 -17.22 -1.60 7.33
N VAL A 63 -16.77 -0.44 6.84
CA VAL A 63 -17.07 -0.15 5.45
C VAL A 63 -18.45 -0.61 4.94
N PRO A 64 -19.64 -0.23 5.47
CA PRO A 64 -20.86 -0.57 4.76
C PRO A 64 -20.81 0.19 3.43
N SER A 65 -20.40 -0.52 2.38
CA SER A 65 -20.50 -0.05 1.01
C SER A 65 -21.97 0.29 0.79
N ALA A 66 -22.24 1.56 0.50
CA ALA A 66 -23.56 2.05 0.18
C ALA A 66 -24.04 1.41 -1.13
N ALA A 67 -24.59 0.21 -1.02
CA ALA A 67 -25.36 -0.48 -2.04
C ALA A 67 -26.52 -1.19 -1.33
N SER A 68 -27.40 -0.41 -0.70
CA SER A 68 -28.69 -0.90 -0.24
C SER A 68 -29.71 -0.65 -1.34
N GLY A 69 -30.00 -1.71 -2.10
CA GLY A 69 -31.05 -1.74 -3.12
C GLY A 69 -31.33 -3.18 -3.53
N ALA A 70 -32.49 -3.69 -3.09
CA ALA A 70 -33.14 -4.99 -3.37
C ALA A 70 -32.55 -6.23 -2.65
N GLN A 71 -33.23 -6.80 -1.63
CA GLN A 71 -34.29 -7.83 -1.75
C GLN A 71 -33.84 -9.02 -2.64
N ALA A 72 -33.87 -10.30 -2.26
CA ALA A 72 -34.60 -11.01 -1.23
C ALA A 72 -33.97 -12.41 -0.98
N ALA A 73 -34.23 -12.95 0.22
CA ALA A 73 -34.43 -14.36 0.58
C ALA A 73 -33.70 -15.48 -0.20
N VAL A 74 -32.87 -16.27 0.50
CA VAL A 74 -33.13 -17.68 0.83
C VAL A 74 -32.02 -18.28 1.72
N SER A 75 -32.42 -18.99 2.77
CA SER A 75 -31.66 -20.03 3.47
C SER A 75 -32.48 -21.33 3.36
N PRO A 76 -31.99 -22.55 3.71
CA PRO A 76 -30.64 -23.09 3.93
C PRO A 76 -30.43 -24.45 3.20
N SER A 77 -29.34 -25.18 3.52
CA SER A 77 -29.01 -26.59 3.15
C SER A 77 -28.21 -26.71 1.83
N THR A 78 -27.15 -27.52 1.65
CA THR A 78 -26.62 -28.71 2.34
C THR A 78 -25.23 -29.01 1.75
N SER A 79 -24.35 -29.57 2.56
CA SER A 79 -23.27 -30.53 2.23
C SER A 79 -22.45 -30.37 0.94
N SER A 80 -21.13 -30.26 1.13
CA SER A 80 -20.14 -31.25 0.66
C SER A 80 -18.92 -30.63 -0.01
N SER A 81 -17.78 -31.25 0.32
CA SER A 81 -16.45 -31.10 -0.26
C SER A 81 -15.66 -29.86 0.17
N ILE A 82 -14.84 -30.06 1.20
CA ILE A 82 -13.57 -29.36 1.37
C ILE A 82 -12.67 -29.78 0.21
N PRO A 83 -12.26 -28.88 -0.70
CA PRO A 83 -11.12 -29.15 -1.55
C PRO A 83 -9.88 -28.97 -0.66
N GLY A 84 -9.22 -30.10 -0.36
CA GLY A 84 -7.93 -30.11 0.32
C GLY A 84 -6.95 -29.21 -0.43
N LEU A 85 -6.66 -28.04 0.16
CA LEU A 85 -5.53 -27.23 -0.24
C LEU A 85 -4.27 -27.89 0.31
N ALA A 86 -3.71 -28.70 -0.58
CA ALA A 86 -2.42 -29.33 -0.50
C ALA A 86 -1.39 -28.41 0.18
N ARG A 87 -0.73 -28.99 1.18
CA ARG A 87 0.50 -28.48 1.76
C ARG A 87 1.58 -28.52 0.68
N ALA A 88 1.69 -27.46 -0.11
CA ALA A 88 2.81 -27.25 -1.02
C ALA A 88 3.83 -26.35 -0.32
N HIS A 89 4.83 -27.00 0.26
CA HIS A 89 6.17 -26.43 0.42
C HIS A 89 6.66 -26.02 -0.98
N ALA A 90 6.96 -24.74 -1.20
CA ALA A 90 7.88 -24.31 -2.25
C ALA A 90 8.37 -22.87 -2.00
N ASP A 91 9.69 -22.76 -1.90
CA ASP A 91 10.52 -21.61 -2.26
C ASP A 91 10.43 -20.31 -1.46
N GLU A 92 11.15 -20.32 -0.34
CA GLU A 92 12.35 -19.50 -0.09
C GLU A 92 12.76 -18.50 -1.21
N ILE A 93 11.97 -17.45 -1.42
CA ILE A 93 12.44 -16.24 -2.12
C ILE A 93 13.08 -15.28 -1.10
N ASN A 94 14.13 -15.76 -0.45
CA ASN A 94 15.14 -14.89 0.16
C ASN A 94 16.53 -15.43 -0.17
N ARG A 95 16.83 -15.52 -1.48
CA ARG A 95 18.23 -15.56 -1.92
C ARG A 95 18.82 -14.18 -1.68
N GLU A 96 19.35 -14.01 -0.48
CA GLU A 96 20.43 -13.08 -0.22
C GLU A 96 21.50 -13.32 -1.27
N GLN A 97 21.71 -12.39 -2.20
CA GLN A 97 22.90 -12.43 -3.03
C GLN A 97 24.10 -12.25 -2.10
N PRO A 98 25.07 -13.19 -2.06
CA PRO A 98 26.37 -12.88 -1.49
C PRO A 98 26.97 -11.79 -2.37
N ARG A 99 27.09 -10.57 -1.85
CA ARG A 99 27.92 -9.54 -2.47
C ARG A 99 29.35 -10.05 -2.43
N GLN A 100 29.80 -10.69 -3.51
CA GLN A 100 31.23 -10.77 -3.80
C GLN A 100 31.71 -9.37 -4.19
N ALA A 101 31.94 -8.53 -3.19
CA ALA A 101 32.66 -7.28 -3.33
C ALA A 101 34.09 -7.49 -2.83
N GLY A 102 34.89 -8.14 -3.68
CA GLY A 102 36.32 -8.28 -3.51
C GLY A 102 37.03 -8.04 -4.83
N LEU A 103 36.60 -7.01 -5.58
CA LEU A 103 37.30 -6.55 -6.77
C LEU A 103 38.63 -5.93 -6.30
N THR A 104 39.71 -6.55 -6.75
CA THR A 104 41.10 -6.20 -6.48
C THR A 104 41.43 -4.80 -7.00
N VAL A 105 41.65 -3.84 -6.11
CA VAL A 105 42.28 -2.55 -6.46
C VAL A 105 43.78 -2.68 -6.18
N GLY A 106 44.56 -2.55 -7.25
CA GLY A 106 45.97 -2.87 -7.30
C GLY A 106 46.84 -2.14 -6.29
N SER A 107 47.90 -2.84 -5.88
CA SER A 107 49.02 -2.33 -5.10
C SER A 107 49.65 -1.12 -5.80
N LEU A 108 49.36 0.08 -5.32
CA LEU A 108 50.14 1.27 -5.67
C LEU A 108 51.46 1.24 -4.91
N LYS A 109 52.51 0.89 -5.64
CA LYS A 109 53.93 1.07 -5.38
C LYS A 109 54.20 2.45 -4.74
N ARG A 110 54.63 2.47 -3.47
CA ARG A 110 55.34 3.62 -2.89
C ARG A 110 56.84 3.35 -2.96
N GLN A 111 57.50 4.08 -3.84
CA GLN A 111 58.94 4.27 -3.82
C GLN A 111 59.29 5.20 -2.65
N SER A 112 60.24 4.79 -1.82
CA SER A 112 61.18 5.67 -1.10
C SER A 112 62.39 4.83 -0.74
#